data_AF-A0A953A5U2-F1
#
_entry.id   AF-A0A953A5U2-F1
#
_cell.length_a   1.000
_cell.length_b   1.000
_cell.length_c   1.000
_cell.angle_alpha   90.00
_cell.angle_beta   90.00
_cell.angle_gamma   90.00
#
_symmetry.space_group_name_H-M   'P 1'
#
loop_
_entity.id
_entity.type
_entity.pdbx_description
1 polymer ?
#
loop_
_entity_poly.entity_id
_entity_poly.type
_entity_poly.pdbx_seq_one_letter_code
_entity_poly.pdbx_strand_id
1 'polypeptide(L)'
;MLWWKEFPEGLIFKEEEWFTKPGYLPRQYPRYLARACLSLTYPEQGPIREEAGTEETERPWYRLAWEVAEAFVERWEGEDEETLKRVLREGEGRDRLAAVFALGHSAFEGVNETLAPLLEHPDWLLRCAAACCLVLRRDERAIPVIERYLLLPVPIAVDSKGQVSVVPEASGWYPLYKRLVPWVLAEWGPSSLLSQLRQALLQHCREAEDHSHPSPTRAGCLKALSYALGRRGALGALHGIRLPVSLRWLTSLYLTLGYLRAIERFDCEDLHTQLQPEAPLGREVLTFLQDHFALDEGQAQAALKSWRIKQTEGRGILL
;
A
#
# COMPACT_ATOMS: atom_id res chain seq x y z
N MET A 1 -2.72 6.60 -28.37
CA MET A 1 -3.70 5.60 -27.88
C MET A 1 -4.03 6.04 -26.48
N LEU A 2 -5.28 6.45 -26.23
CA LEU A 2 -5.67 7.10 -24.96
C LEU A 2 -5.62 6.04 -23.86
N TRP A 3 -4.82 6.22 -22.81
CA TRP A 3 -4.53 5.12 -21.87
C TRP A 3 -5.74 4.69 -21.05
N TRP A 4 -6.81 5.49 -21.07
CA TRP A 4 -8.10 5.16 -20.47
C TRP A 4 -9.24 4.78 -21.46
N LYS A 5 -9.06 4.88 -22.77
CA LYS A 5 -10.12 4.47 -23.73
C LYS A 5 -10.02 3.01 -24.16
N GLU A 6 -8.97 2.30 -23.77
CA GLU A 6 -8.84 0.84 -23.92
C GLU A 6 -9.31 0.05 -22.70
N PHE A 7 -10.26 0.60 -21.91
CA PHE A 7 -10.82 -0.11 -20.77
C PHE A 7 -12.07 -0.90 -21.19
N PRO A 8 -11.99 -2.21 -21.46
CA PRO A 8 -13.17 -3.04 -21.41
C PRO A 8 -13.61 -3.11 -19.93
N GLU A 9 -14.91 -2.94 -19.68
CA GLU A 9 -15.55 -3.01 -18.35
C GLU A 9 -15.12 -4.25 -17.54
N GLY A 10 -14.65 -5.32 -18.20
CA GLY A 10 -14.12 -6.54 -17.58
C GLY A 10 -12.68 -6.53 -17.08
N LEU A 11 -11.85 -5.52 -17.41
CA LEU A 11 -10.46 -5.40 -16.91
C LEU A 11 -10.32 -4.47 -15.69
N ILE A 12 -11.30 -3.60 -15.44
CA ILE A 12 -11.30 -2.71 -14.26
C ILE A 12 -11.69 -3.49 -12.98
N PHE A 13 -12.44 -4.61 -13.11
CA PHE A 13 -13.16 -5.23 -11.99
C PHE A 13 -13.05 -6.75 -11.89
N LYS A 14 -12.03 -7.40 -12.46
CA LYS A 14 -11.65 -8.70 -11.91
C LYS A 14 -10.93 -8.43 -10.60
N GLU A 15 -11.66 -8.63 -9.51
CA GLU A 15 -11.09 -8.80 -8.18
C GLU A 15 -9.88 -9.74 -8.28
N GLU A 16 -8.76 -9.29 -7.74
CA GLU A 16 -7.81 -10.14 -7.01
C GLU A 16 -6.88 -11.15 -7.73
N GLU A 17 -6.63 -11.09 -9.05
CA GLU A 17 -5.50 -11.87 -9.66
C GLU A 17 -4.08 -11.23 -9.48
N TRP A 18 -3.83 -10.48 -8.39
CA TRP A 18 -2.69 -9.55 -8.29
C TRP A 18 -1.52 -10.09 -7.44
N PHE A 19 -0.28 -9.94 -7.93
CA PHE A 19 1.04 -10.27 -7.34
C PHE A 19 1.71 -11.62 -7.71
N THR A 20 1.06 -12.54 -8.41
CA THR A 20 1.55 -13.93 -8.54
C THR A 20 2.49 -14.22 -9.72
N LYS A 21 2.78 -13.25 -10.59
CA LYS A 21 3.77 -13.41 -11.67
C LYS A 21 5.07 -12.64 -11.39
N PRO A 22 6.18 -13.32 -11.06
CA PRO A 22 7.49 -12.70 -10.97
C PRO A 22 7.83 -11.97 -12.27
N GLY A 23 8.18 -10.68 -12.19
CA GLY A 23 8.56 -9.86 -13.35
C GLY A 23 7.45 -9.09 -14.05
N TYR A 24 6.19 -9.19 -13.60
CA TYR A 24 5.10 -8.34 -14.09
C TYR A 24 4.84 -7.16 -13.13
N LEU A 25 5.30 -5.97 -13.51
CA LEU A 25 4.70 -4.73 -13.01
C LEU A 25 3.35 -4.55 -13.74
N PRO A 26 2.26 -4.21 -13.03
CA PRO A 26 0.91 -4.22 -13.61
C PRO A 26 0.79 -3.22 -14.77
N ARG A 27 0.25 -3.68 -15.90
CA ARG A 27 -0.18 -2.84 -17.04
C ARG A 27 -1.56 -2.17 -16.80
N GLN A 28 -2.04 -2.13 -15.57
CA GLN A 28 -3.34 -1.55 -15.22
C GLN A 28 -3.13 -0.32 -14.33
N TYR A 29 -3.66 0.82 -14.78
CA TYR A 29 -3.61 2.09 -14.08
C TYR A 29 -4.42 2.00 -12.78
N PRO A 30 -3.81 2.17 -11.60
CA PRO A 30 -4.48 1.79 -10.38
C PRO A 30 -5.55 2.80 -9.97
N ARG A 31 -6.50 2.35 -9.13
CA ARG A 31 -7.34 3.13 -8.18
C ARG A 31 -6.61 4.29 -7.44
N TYR A 32 -5.30 4.36 -7.57
CA TYR A 32 -4.36 5.24 -6.89
C TYR A 32 -4.09 6.52 -7.66
N LEU A 33 -4.17 6.52 -9.00
CA LEU A 33 -4.17 7.77 -9.77
C LEU A 33 -5.45 8.54 -9.45
N ALA A 34 -6.59 7.85 -9.47
CA ALA A 34 -7.86 8.34 -8.97
C ALA A 34 -7.70 8.93 -7.56
N ARG A 35 -7.18 8.20 -6.57
CA ARG A 35 -6.99 8.74 -5.20
C ARG A 35 -6.03 9.93 -5.12
N ALA A 36 -4.93 9.92 -5.88
CA ALA A 36 -3.98 11.04 -5.92
C ALA A 36 -4.60 12.30 -6.56
N CYS A 37 -5.42 12.13 -7.60
CA CYS A 37 -6.17 13.23 -8.21
C CYS A 37 -7.33 13.71 -7.32
N LEU A 38 -7.97 12.80 -6.60
CA LEU A 38 -9.30 13.03 -6.04
C LEU A 38 -9.32 13.51 -4.59
N SER A 39 -8.29 13.21 -3.78
CA SER A 39 -8.37 13.39 -2.32
C SER A 39 -9.73 12.96 -1.74
N LEU A 40 -10.34 11.91 -2.31
CA LEU A 40 -11.65 11.43 -1.88
C LEU A 40 -11.49 10.81 -0.51
N THR A 41 -11.64 11.64 0.52
CA THR A 41 -12.07 11.20 1.83
C THR A 41 -13.53 10.81 1.68
N TYR A 42 -13.78 9.56 1.31
CA TYR A 42 -15.02 8.96 1.77
C TYR A 42 -14.99 9.06 3.30
N PRO A 43 -16.03 9.58 3.95
CA PRO A 43 -16.20 9.20 5.33
C PRO A 43 -16.27 7.66 5.30
N GLU A 44 -15.39 6.98 6.06
CA GLU A 44 -15.33 5.50 6.05
C GLU A 44 -16.67 4.85 6.43
N GLN A 45 -17.57 5.68 6.96
CA GLN A 45 -19.00 5.51 7.09
C GLN A 45 -19.61 6.55 6.14
N GLY A 46 -20.40 6.17 5.12
CA GLY A 46 -21.12 7.15 4.29
C GLY A 46 -21.91 8.18 5.13
N PRO A 47 -22.46 9.25 4.54
CA PRO A 47 -23.41 10.09 5.28
C PRO A 47 -24.40 9.21 6.03
N ILE A 48 -24.69 9.53 7.30
CA ILE A 48 -25.71 8.83 8.09
C ILE A 48 -26.95 8.75 7.21
N ARG A 49 -27.39 7.51 6.98
CA ARG A 49 -28.32 7.06 5.94
C ARG A 49 -29.71 7.71 5.97
N GLU A 50 -29.95 8.67 6.86
CA GLU A 50 -31.29 9.07 7.29
C GLU A 50 -31.80 10.38 6.68
N GLU A 51 -30.96 11.22 6.04
CA GLU A 51 -31.44 12.53 5.54
C GLU A 51 -31.16 12.82 4.05
N ALA A 52 -30.44 11.96 3.32
CA ALA A 52 -30.30 12.11 1.89
C ALA A 52 -31.54 11.54 1.18
N GLY A 53 -32.42 12.43 0.71
CA GLY A 53 -33.56 12.09 -0.14
C GLY A 53 -33.17 11.12 -1.26
N THR A 54 -34.07 10.18 -1.53
CA THR A 54 -33.93 8.90 -2.26
C THR A 54 -33.41 8.91 -3.70
N GLU A 55 -32.76 9.97 -4.19
CA GLU A 55 -32.23 10.04 -5.56
C GLU A 55 -30.74 10.36 -5.68
N GLU A 56 -30.07 10.83 -4.62
CA GLU A 56 -28.62 11.00 -4.63
C GLU A 56 -27.93 9.66 -4.34
N THR A 57 -28.21 8.71 -5.23
CA THR A 57 -27.53 7.43 -5.38
C THR A 57 -26.03 7.61 -5.25
N GLU A 58 -25.41 6.81 -4.38
CA GLU A 58 -23.97 6.71 -4.18
C GLU A 58 -23.26 6.85 -5.54
N ARG A 59 -22.73 8.03 -5.85
CA ARG A 59 -21.97 8.21 -7.09
C ARG A 59 -20.81 7.23 -7.01
N PRO A 60 -20.72 6.25 -7.92
CA PRO A 60 -19.68 5.27 -7.81
C PRO A 60 -18.33 5.96 -7.94
N TRP A 61 -17.39 5.65 -7.05
CA TRP A 61 -16.08 6.32 -6.96
C TRP A 61 -15.34 6.37 -8.31
N TYR A 62 -15.57 5.37 -9.18
CA TYR A 62 -14.98 5.30 -10.52
C TYR A 62 -15.47 6.43 -11.44
N ARG A 63 -16.72 6.88 -11.28
CA ARG A 63 -17.28 7.98 -12.08
C ARG A 63 -16.60 9.29 -11.71
N LEU A 64 -16.42 9.54 -10.42
CA LEU A 64 -15.73 10.73 -9.96
C LEU A 64 -14.25 10.71 -10.35
N ALA A 65 -13.61 9.53 -10.28
CA ALA A 65 -12.25 9.36 -10.79
C ALA A 65 -12.12 9.69 -12.28
N TRP A 66 -13.10 9.24 -13.06
CA TRP A 66 -13.17 9.53 -14.49
C TRP A 66 -13.34 11.03 -14.75
N GLU A 67 -14.29 11.68 -14.09
CA GLU A 67 -14.55 13.12 -14.22
C GLU A 67 -13.29 13.95 -13.92
N VAL A 68 -12.52 13.58 -12.90
CA VAL A 68 -11.28 14.28 -12.57
C VAL A 68 -10.15 13.99 -13.54
N ALA A 69 -10.08 12.78 -14.10
CA ALA A 69 -9.15 12.49 -15.18
C ALA A 69 -9.49 13.31 -16.43
N GLU A 70 -10.77 13.39 -16.82
CA GLU A 70 -11.22 14.22 -17.94
C GLU A 70 -10.91 15.70 -17.70
N ALA A 71 -11.19 16.22 -16.50
CA ALA A 71 -10.87 17.60 -16.15
C ALA A 71 -9.36 17.89 -16.17
N PHE A 72 -8.52 16.92 -15.80
CA PHE A 72 -7.05 17.04 -15.93
C PHE A 72 -6.65 17.15 -17.40
N VAL A 73 -7.21 16.28 -18.26
CA VAL A 73 -6.86 16.18 -19.67
C VAL A 73 -7.34 17.41 -20.45
N GLU A 74 -8.54 17.89 -20.14
CA GLU A 74 -9.08 19.13 -20.70
C GLU A 74 -8.20 20.33 -20.32
N ARG A 75 -7.80 20.43 -19.05
CA ARG A 75 -6.97 21.52 -18.55
C ARG A 75 -5.57 21.54 -19.16
N TRP A 76 -4.97 20.37 -19.35
CA TRP A 76 -3.61 20.21 -19.85
C TRP A 76 -3.54 19.89 -21.33
N GLU A 77 -4.68 19.94 -22.05
CA GLU A 77 -4.81 19.70 -23.49
C GLU A 77 -4.16 18.38 -23.97
N GLY A 78 -4.12 17.36 -23.10
CA GLY A 78 -3.43 16.12 -23.41
C GLY A 78 -3.11 15.25 -22.20
N GLU A 79 -2.53 14.09 -22.50
CA GLU A 79 -2.19 13.03 -21.55
C GLU A 79 -0.91 12.28 -21.94
N ASP A 80 -0.29 12.70 -23.05
CA ASP A 80 0.94 12.11 -23.56
C ASP A 80 2.14 12.48 -22.67
N GLU A 81 3.27 11.84 -22.94
CA GLU A 81 4.51 12.01 -22.17
C GLU A 81 4.95 13.48 -22.09
N GLU A 82 4.87 14.23 -23.19
CA GLU A 82 5.29 15.63 -23.23
C GLU A 82 4.31 16.52 -22.45
N THR A 83 3.01 16.22 -22.53
CA THR A 83 2.00 16.87 -21.69
C THR A 83 2.25 16.61 -20.20
N LEU A 84 2.51 15.37 -19.79
CA LEU A 84 2.80 15.04 -18.38
C LEU A 84 4.10 15.69 -17.88
N LYS A 85 5.15 15.72 -18.71
CA LYS A 85 6.39 16.47 -18.41
C LYS A 85 6.13 17.97 -18.29
N ARG A 86 5.27 18.53 -19.13
CA ARG A 86 4.82 19.93 -19.01
C ARG A 86 4.11 20.15 -17.67
N VAL A 87 3.18 19.27 -17.29
CA VAL A 87 2.49 19.35 -15.99
C VAL A 87 3.46 19.30 -14.82
N LEU A 88 4.51 18.47 -14.87
CA LEU A 88 5.53 18.44 -13.82
C LEU A 88 6.28 19.77 -13.65
N ARG A 89 6.51 20.50 -14.75
CA ARG A 89 7.22 21.80 -14.74
C ARG A 89 6.30 22.95 -14.33
N GLU A 90 5.10 22.98 -14.90
CA GLU A 90 4.21 24.14 -14.88
C GLU A 90 3.02 23.98 -13.92
N GLY A 91 2.62 22.74 -13.63
CA GLY A 91 1.49 22.47 -12.76
C GLY A 91 1.80 22.79 -11.31
N GLU A 92 0.80 22.66 -10.44
CA GLU A 92 0.93 22.87 -9.00
C GLU A 92 0.15 21.80 -8.22
N GLY A 93 0.54 21.59 -6.96
CA GLY A 93 -0.15 20.71 -6.02
C GLY A 93 -0.51 19.34 -6.62
N ARG A 94 -1.82 19.09 -6.75
CA ARG A 94 -2.35 17.81 -7.21
C ARG A 94 -2.07 17.51 -8.67
N ASP A 95 -1.99 18.51 -9.54
CA ASP A 95 -1.71 18.29 -10.96
C ASP A 95 -0.29 17.71 -11.13
N ARG A 96 0.69 18.22 -10.36
CA ARG A 96 2.04 17.63 -10.33
C ARG A 96 2.05 16.20 -9.78
N LEU A 97 1.34 15.95 -8.68
CA LEU A 97 1.25 14.60 -8.11
C LEU A 97 0.61 13.61 -9.09
N ALA A 98 -0.47 14.02 -9.77
CA ALA A 98 -1.11 13.24 -10.81
C ALA A 98 -0.13 12.91 -11.95
N ALA A 99 0.63 13.90 -12.41
CA ALA A 99 1.64 13.70 -13.44
C ALA A 99 2.79 12.76 -12.99
N VAL A 100 3.26 12.87 -11.74
CA VAL A 100 4.27 11.95 -11.19
C VAL A 100 3.77 10.51 -11.22
N PHE A 101 2.55 10.28 -10.73
CA PHE A 101 1.99 8.93 -10.73
C PHE A 101 1.70 8.43 -12.14
N ALA A 102 1.17 9.28 -13.02
CA ALA A 102 0.92 8.91 -14.40
C ALA A 102 2.21 8.48 -15.12
N LEU A 103 3.28 9.27 -14.98
CA LEU A 103 4.60 8.92 -15.52
C LEU A 103 5.16 7.66 -14.86
N GLY A 104 5.11 7.56 -13.52
CA GLY A 104 5.67 6.43 -12.78
C GLY A 104 5.06 5.08 -13.15
N HIS A 105 3.77 5.07 -13.52
CA HIS A 105 3.03 3.88 -13.95
C HIS A 105 2.99 3.70 -15.46
N SER A 106 3.53 4.62 -16.25
CA SER A 106 3.57 4.49 -17.69
C SER A 106 4.68 3.56 -18.17
N ALA A 107 4.56 3.14 -19.43
CA ALA A 107 5.58 2.40 -20.16
C ALA A 107 6.56 3.33 -20.90
N PHE A 108 6.53 4.65 -20.67
CA PHE A 108 7.41 5.57 -21.36
C PHE A 108 8.88 5.30 -20.99
N GLU A 109 9.76 5.51 -21.97
CA GLU A 109 11.20 5.42 -21.76
C GLU A 109 11.70 6.67 -21.02
N GLY A 110 12.80 6.56 -20.27
CA GLY A 110 13.37 7.71 -19.56
C GLY A 110 12.53 8.25 -18.39
N VAL A 111 11.48 7.55 -17.96
CA VAL A 111 10.65 7.94 -16.80
C VAL A 111 11.49 8.07 -15.54
N ASN A 112 12.45 7.16 -15.32
CA ASN A 112 13.30 7.20 -14.13
C ASN A 112 14.12 8.49 -14.09
N GLU A 113 14.67 8.90 -15.23
CA GLU A 113 15.47 10.11 -15.43
C GLU A 113 14.61 11.36 -15.29
N THR A 114 13.35 11.28 -15.69
CA THR A 114 12.36 12.35 -15.51
C THR A 114 11.99 12.54 -14.04
N LEU A 115 11.81 11.43 -13.28
CA LEU A 115 11.38 11.48 -11.89
C LEU A 115 12.54 11.67 -10.90
N ALA A 116 13.76 11.25 -11.22
CA ALA A 116 14.90 11.31 -10.31
C ALA A 116 15.21 12.72 -9.77
N PRO A 117 15.16 13.81 -10.57
CA PRO A 117 15.36 15.16 -10.04
C PRO A 117 14.33 15.56 -8.97
N LEU A 118 13.15 14.95 -8.97
CA LEU A 118 12.11 15.24 -7.98
C LEU A 118 12.45 14.69 -6.59
N LEU A 119 13.42 13.78 -6.46
CA LEU A 119 13.90 13.27 -5.17
C LEU A 119 14.55 14.37 -4.31
N GLU A 120 15.03 15.44 -4.93
CA GLU A 120 15.63 16.60 -4.28
C GLU A 120 14.68 17.81 -4.21
N HIS A 121 13.42 17.66 -4.66
CA HIS A 121 12.46 18.74 -4.69
C HIS A 121 12.11 19.24 -3.25
N PRO A 122 11.89 20.55 -3.02
CA PRO A 122 11.56 21.05 -1.68
C PRO A 122 10.25 20.48 -1.12
N ASP A 123 9.27 20.24 -1.99
CA ASP A 123 7.99 19.61 -1.61
C ASP A 123 8.20 18.14 -1.21
N TRP A 124 7.91 17.84 0.05
CA TRP A 124 7.98 16.49 0.61
C TRP A 124 7.03 15.49 -0.06
N LEU A 125 5.80 15.90 -0.40
CA LEU A 125 4.83 15.01 -1.01
C LEU A 125 5.26 14.63 -2.42
N LEU A 126 5.77 15.59 -3.19
CA LEU A 126 6.29 15.33 -4.53
C LEU A 126 7.51 14.42 -4.51
N ARG A 127 8.44 14.64 -3.55
CA ARG A 127 9.57 13.73 -3.31
C ARG A 127 9.10 12.30 -3.02
N CYS A 128 8.13 12.14 -2.12
CA CYS A 128 7.61 10.84 -1.75
C CYS A 128 6.90 10.14 -2.91
N ALA A 129 6.09 10.87 -3.68
CA ALA A 129 5.40 10.32 -4.84
C ALA A 129 6.42 9.82 -5.88
N ALA A 130 7.43 10.63 -6.20
CA ALA A 130 8.50 10.25 -7.13
C ALA A 130 9.29 9.04 -6.61
N ALA A 131 9.69 9.04 -5.34
CA ALA A 131 10.41 7.94 -4.72
C ALA A 131 9.60 6.64 -4.71
N CYS A 132 8.30 6.72 -4.43
CA CYS A 132 7.39 5.57 -4.49
C CYS A 132 7.36 4.97 -5.90
N CYS A 133 7.15 5.80 -6.93
CA CYS A 133 7.17 5.36 -8.33
C CYS A 133 8.51 4.75 -8.73
N LEU A 134 9.62 5.38 -8.36
CA LEU A 134 10.97 4.90 -8.63
C LEU A 134 11.27 3.56 -7.93
N VAL A 135 10.78 3.33 -6.71
CA VAL A 135 10.86 2.02 -6.04
C VAL A 135 10.10 0.93 -6.77
N LEU A 136 8.90 1.24 -7.29
CA LEU A 136 8.18 0.27 -8.11
C LEU A 136 8.99 -0.12 -9.37
N ARG A 137 9.79 0.83 -9.87
CA ARG A 137 10.67 0.66 -11.03
C ARG A 137 12.09 0.20 -10.67
N ARG A 138 12.31 -0.23 -9.43
CA ARG A 138 13.60 -0.74 -8.89
C ARG A 138 14.77 0.23 -9.01
N ASP A 139 14.51 1.53 -8.92
CA ASP A 139 15.55 2.55 -8.96
C ASP A 139 16.09 2.84 -7.54
N GLU A 140 17.35 2.49 -7.31
CA GLU A 140 17.99 2.63 -6.00
C GLU A 140 18.16 4.09 -5.55
N ARG A 141 18.09 5.07 -6.47
CA ARG A 141 18.18 6.50 -6.11
C ARG A 141 17.07 6.90 -5.14
N ALA A 142 15.92 6.21 -5.16
CA ALA A 142 14.79 6.49 -4.28
C ALA A 142 14.98 6.01 -2.83
N ILE A 143 15.94 5.12 -2.56
CA ILE A 143 16.08 4.47 -1.25
C ILE A 143 16.22 5.47 -0.08
N PRO A 144 17.06 6.53 -0.15
CA PRO A 144 17.18 7.48 0.95
C PRO A 144 15.87 8.19 1.30
N VAL A 145 15.03 8.50 0.30
CA VAL A 145 13.71 9.11 0.53
C VAL A 145 12.75 8.10 1.14
N ILE A 146 12.81 6.84 0.69
CA ILE A 146 11.93 5.77 1.14
C ILE A 146 12.21 5.36 2.59
N GLU A 147 13.48 5.33 3.00
CA GLU A 147 13.86 5.15 4.40
C GLU A 147 13.16 6.16 5.32
N ARG A 148 13.17 7.44 4.93
CA ARG A 148 12.51 8.51 5.68
C ARG A 148 10.98 8.39 5.61
N TYR A 149 10.45 8.11 4.42
CA TYR A 149 9.02 7.96 4.16
C TYR A 149 8.36 6.88 5.02
N LEU A 150 9.03 5.72 5.19
CA LEU A 150 8.51 4.62 6.00
C LEU A 150 8.38 5.00 7.49
N LEU A 151 9.28 5.83 8.00
CA LEU A 151 9.34 6.27 9.40
C LEU A 151 8.46 7.49 9.69
N LEU A 152 8.27 8.39 8.73
CA LEU A 152 7.49 9.60 8.96
C LEU A 152 5.98 9.31 8.99
N PRO A 153 5.22 9.86 9.94
CA PRO A 153 3.77 9.71 9.96
C PRO A 153 3.14 10.32 8.69
N VAL A 154 1.86 10.01 8.45
CA VAL A 154 1.11 10.66 7.38
C VAL A 154 1.09 12.17 7.68
N PRO A 155 1.42 13.05 6.70
CA PRO A 155 1.38 14.49 6.91
C PRO A 155 0.00 14.97 7.37
N ILE A 156 -0.01 15.80 8.41
CA ILE A 156 -1.23 16.39 8.98
C ILE A 156 -1.24 17.92 8.77
N ALA A 157 -2.43 18.47 8.59
CA ALA A 157 -2.72 19.89 8.56
C ALA A 157 -3.64 20.25 9.73
N VAL A 158 -3.51 21.48 10.22
CA VAL A 158 -4.40 22.06 11.22
C VAL A 158 -5.17 23.19 10.55
N ASP A 159 -6.50 23.10 10.53
CA ASP A 159 -7.33 24.12 9.91
C ASP A 159 -7.48 25.37 10.79
N SER A 160 -8.18 26.40 10.30
CA SER A 160 -8.43 27.64 11.04
C SER A 160 -9.25 27.46 12.32
N LYS A 161 -9.88 26.30 12.52
CA LYS A 161 -10.63 25.92 13.72
C LYS A 161 -9.80 25.08 14.70
N GLY A 162 -8.53 24.80 14.38
CA GLY A 162 -7.67 23.95 15.20
C GLY A 162 -7.90 22.44 14.98
N GLN A 163 -8.69 22.06 13.98
CA GLN A 163 -8.96 20.65 13.68
C GLN A 163 -7.76 20.03 12.95
N VAL A 164 -7.25 18.93 13.50
CA VAL A 164 -6.18 18.14 12.89
C VAL A 164 -6.78 17.20 11.85
N SER A 165 -6.30 17.28 10.61
CA SER A 165 -6.69 16.40 9.51
C SER A 165 -5.47 15.96 8.71
N VAL A 166 -5.59 14.90 7.91
CA VAL A 166 -4.54 14.54 6.95
C VAL A 166 -4.49 15.61 5.86
N VAL A 167 -3.27 16.00 5.45
CA VAL A 167 -3.09 16.92 4.31
C VAL A 167 -3.85 16.37 3.11
N PRO A 168 -4.79 17.12 2.49
CA PRO A 168 -5.64 16.60 1.42
C PRO A 168 -4.85 15.95 0.28
N GLU A 169 -3.72 16.54 -0.09
CA GLU A 169 -2.80 16.06 -1.13
C GLU A 169 -2.18 14.71 -0.77
N ALA A 170 -2.02 14.37 0.51
CA ALA A 170 -1.50 13.08 0.97
C ALA A 170 -2.60 12.03 1.18
N SER A 171 -3.87 12.48 1.24
CA SER A 171 -5.00 11.62 1.51
C SER A 171 -5.14 10.54 0.42
N GLY A 172 -5.36 9.30 0.84
CA GLY A 172 -5.61 8.17 -0.05
C GLY A 172 -4.35 7.47 -0.60
N TRP A 173 -3.40 8.20 -1.20
CA TRP A 173 -2.21 7.57 -1.80
C TRP A 173 -1.09 7.31 -0.77
N TYR A 174 -0.82 8.25 0.15
CA TYR A 174 0.32 8.13 1.06
C TYR A 174 0.21 6.88 1.96
N PRO A 175 -0.92 6.61 2.64
CA PRO A 175 -1.01 5.43 3.49
C PRO A 175 -1.04 4.12 2.69
N LEU A 176 -1.52 4.19 1.46
CA LEU A 176 -1.53 3.05 0.55
C LEU A 176 -0.11 2.68 0.12
N TYR A 177 0.69 3.64 -0.35
CA TYR A 177 2.06 3.34 -0.77
C TYR A 177 2.91 2.92 0.41
N LYS A 178 2.62 3.38 1.63
CA LYS A 178 3.24 2.85 2.86
C LYS A 178 3.00 1.35 3.05
N ARG A 179 1.86 0.83 2.58
CA ARG A 179 1.59 -0.62 2.53
C ARG A 179 2.28 -1.28 1.33
N LEU A 180 2.30 -0.66 0.16
CA LEU A 180 2.83 -1.27 -1.07
C LEU A 180 4.36 -1.35 -1.10
N VAL A 181 5.04 -0.28 -0.71
CA VAL A 181 6.51 -0.16 -0.79
C VAL A 181 7.23 -1.31 -0.07
N PRO A 182 6.87 -1.70 1.17
CA PRO A 182 7.50 -2.84 1.82
C PRO A 182 7.42 -4.15 1.02
N TRP A 183 6.30 -4.45 0.37
CA TRP A 183 6.16 -5.64 -0.47
C TRP A 183 7.17 -5.66 -1.62
N VAL A 184 7.33 -4.51 -2.27
CA VAL A 184 8.25 -4.35 -3.40
C VAL A 184 9.70 -4.43 -2.93
N LEU A 185 10.03 -3.78 -1.81
CA LEU A 185 11.37 -3.83 -1.21
C LEU A 185 11.72 -5.23 -0.69
N ALA A 186 10.74 -6.05 -0.33
CA ALA A 186 10.96 -7.44 0.06
C ALA A 186 11.59 -8.26 -1.07
N GLU A 187 11.34 -7.88 -2.33
CA GLU A 187 11.85 -8.59 -3.52
C GLU A 187 13.28 -8.18 -3.86
N TRP A 188 13.54 -6.87 -3.97
CA TRP A 188 14.78 -6.36 -4.56
C TRP A 188 15.53 -5.37 -3.68
N GLY A 189 14.94 -4.87 -2.60
CA GLY A 189 15.52 -3.80 -1.80
C GLY A 189 16.92 -4.13 -1.25
N PRO A 190 17.82 -3.15 -1.08
CA PRO A 190 19.14 -3.37 -0.52
C PRO A 190 19.08 -3.90 0.92
N SER A 191 20.12 -4.62 1.36
CA SER A 191 20.20 -5.17 2.72
C SER A 191 20.26 -4.11 3.80
N SER A 192 20.71 -2.90 3.48
CA SER A 192 20.72 -1.74 4.38
C SER A 192 19.33 -1.42 4.94
N LEU A 193 18.26 -1.67 4.17
CA LEU A 193 16.88 -1.35 4.54
C LEU A 193 16.30 -2.19 5.67
N LEU A 194 16.93 -3.31 6.05
CA LEU A 194 16.38 -4.18 7.10
C LEU A 194 16.21 -3.44 8.42
N SER A 195 17.14 -2.54 8.74
CA SER A 195 17.05 -1.76 9.98
C SER A 195 15.86 -0.78 9.95
N GLN A 196 15.63 -0.13 8.81
CA GLN A 196 14.54 0.84 8.61
C GLN A 196 13.18 0.15 8.52
N LEU A 197 13.07 -0.99 7.84
CA LEU A 197 11.84 -1.80 7.82
C LEU A 197 11.47 -2.26 9.24
N ARG A 198 12.46 -2.70 10.03
CA ARG A 198 12.25 -3.06 11.44
C ARG A 198 11.83 -1.86 12.28
N GLN A 199 12.45 -0.70 12.09
CA GLN A 199 12.08 0.54 12.78
C GLN A 199 10.66 1.00 12.43
N ALA A 200 10.25 0.90 11.16
CA ALA A 200 8.90 1.21 10.74
C ALA A 200 7.88 0.24 11.35
N LEU A 201 8.18 -1.07 11.40
CA LEU A 201 7.35 -2.07 12.07
C LEU A 201 7.16 -1.71 13.55
N LEU A 202 8.27 -1.41 14.23
CA LEU A 202 8.30 -1.01 15.64
C LEU A 202 7.43 0.20 15.93
N GLN A 203 7.50 1.23 15.09
CA GLN A 203 6.70 2.44 15.24
C GLN A 203 5.20 2.14 15.12
N HIS A 204 4.81 1.38 14.08
CA HIS A 204 3.41 0.99 13.91
C HIS A 204 2.88 0.09 15.04
N CYS A 205 3.75 -0.72 15.64
CA CYS A 205 3.42 -1.52 16.80
C CYS A 205 3.15 -0.65 18.05
N ARG A 206 4.01 0.33 18.33
CA ARG A 206 3.83 1.26 19.48
C ARG A 206 2.55 2.05 19.36
N GLU A 207 2.27 2.61 18.18
CA GLU A 207 1.02 3.34 17.93
C GLU A 207 -0.24 2.48 18.08
N ALA A 208 -0.11 1.15 17.93
CA ALA A 208 -1.21 0.21 18.12
C ALA A 208 -1.44 -0.15 19.59
N GLU A 209 -0.49 0.11 20.50
CA GLU A 209 -0.72 -0.07 21.94
C GLU A 209 -1.74 0.94 22.47
N ASP A 210 -1.79 2.13 21.88
CA ASP A 210 -2.71 3.20 22.26
C ASP A 210 -4.17 2.95 21.81
N HIS A 211 -4.42 1.95 20.96
CA HIS A 211 -5.72 1.72 20.34
C HIS A 211 -6.14 0.25 20.47
N SER A 212 -7.36 -0.02 20.93
CA SER A 212 -7.87 -1.40 21.08
C SER A 212 -7.87 -2.18 19.76
N HIS A 213 -8.05 -1.50 18.62
CA HIS A 213 -7.99 -2.10 17.29
C HIS A 213 -7.21 -1.20 16.33
N PRO A 214 -6.22 -1.74 15.58
CA PRO A 214 -5.53 -0.98 14.56
C PRO A 214 -6.47 -0.67 13.40
N SER A 215 -6.42 0.56 12.87
CA SER A 215 -7.16 0.90 11.65
C SER A 215 -6.79 -0.05 10.50
N PRO A 216 -7.68 -0.27 9.51
CA PRO A 216 -7.39 -1.16 8.37
C PRO A 216 -6.10 -0.80 7.64
N THR A 217 -5.81 0.50 7.52
CA THR A 217 -4.57 1.04 6.95
C THR A 217 -3.34 0.64 7.77
N ARG A 218 -3.39 0.82 9.09
CA ARG A 218 -2.28 0.45 9.99
C ARG A 218 -2.05 -1.07 9.97
N ALA A 219 -3.14 -1.84 10.02
CA ALA A 219 -3.10 -3.28 9.86
C ALA A 219 -2.40 -3.70 8.56
N GLY A 220 -2.73 -3.06 7.44
CA GLY A 220 -2.09 -3.30 6.15
C GLY A 220 -0.59 -3.02 6.16
N CYS A 221 -0.16 -1.92 6.78
CA CYS A 221 1.27 -1.58 6.91
C CYS A 221 2.01 -2.61 7.78
N LEU A 222 1.44 -3.01 8.91
CA LEU A 222 2.02 -4.05 9.78
C LEU A 222 2.23 -5.37 9.01
N LYS A 223 1.22 -5.84 8.27
CA LYS A 223 1.31 -7.05 7.44
C LYS A 223 2.45 -6.95 6.43
N ALA A 224 2.49 -5.86 5.66
CA ALA A 224 3.48 -5.66 4.60
C ALA A 224 4.92 -5.61 5.15
N LEU A 225 5.14 -4.86 6.24
CA LEU A 225 6.45 -4.77 6.88
C LEU A 225 6.89 -6.11 7.47
N SER A 226 5.96 -6.83 8.12
CA SER A 226 6.22 -8.15 8.70
C SER A 226 6.61 -9.16 7.61
N TYR A 227 5.85 -9.21 6.52
CA TYR A 227 6.18 -10.07 5.38
C TYR A 227 7.53 -9.70 4.77
N ALA A 228 7.77 -8.40 4.55
CA ALA A 228 9.02 -7.93 3.97
C ALA A 228 10.23 -8.34 4.79
N LEU A 229 10.16 -8.19 6.12
CA LEU A 229 11.22 -8.64 7.02
C LEU A 229 11.39 -10.17 6.99
N GLY A 230 10.27 -10.93 6.97
CA GLY A 230 10.28 -12.38 6.90
C GLY A 230 10.96 -12.92 5.64
N ARG A 231 10.58 -12.38 4.47
CA ARG A 231 11.15 -12.72 3.16
C ARG A 231 12.63 -12.44 3.06
N ARG A 232 13.12 -11.50 3.87
CA ARG A 232 14.52 -11.12 3.98
C ARG A 232 15.26 -11.83 5.12
N GLY A 233 14.64 -12.83 5.76
CA GLY A 233 15.25 -13.63 6.81
C GLY A 233 15.36 -12.94 8.18
N ALA A 234 14.75 -11.76 8.36
CA ALA A 234 14.82 -10.99 9.60
C ALA A 234 13.79 -11.48 10.65
N LEU A 235 13.80 -12.78 10.97
CA LEU A 235 12.85 -13.41 11.90
C LEU A 235 12.95 -12.83 13.33
N GLY A 236 14.14 -12.39 13.72
CA GLY A 236 14.39 -11.68 14.99
C GLY A 236 13.85 -10.25 15.04
N ALA A 237 13.10 -9.79 14.02
CA ALA A 237 12.55 -8.43 14.00
C ALA A 237 11.71 -8.10 15.24
N LEU A 238 11.02 -9.10 15.80
CA LEU A 238 10.18 -8.99 16.99
C LEU A 238 10.95 -9.00 18.33
N HIS A 239 12.26 -9.24 18.32
CA HIS A 239 13.03 -9.37 19.55
C HIS A 239 13.04 -8.07 20.36
N GLY A 240 12.80 -8.20 21.67
CA GLY A 240 12.78 -7.08 22.63
C GLY A 240 11.50 -6.24 22.62
N ILE A 241 10.45 -6.67 21.92
CA ILE A 241 9.23 -5.88 21.72
C ILE A 241 8.06 -6.50 22.50
N ARG A 242 7.44 -5.67 23.34
CA ARG A 242 6.16 -5.98 23.95
C ARG A 242 5.08 -5.62 22.93
N LEU A 243 4.22 -6.59 22.62
CA LEU A 243 3.08 -6.42 21.74
C LEU A 243 1.87 -7.06 22.42
N PRO A 244 0.66 -6.52 22.22
CA PRO A 244 -0.56 -7.25 22.47
C PRO A 244 -0.51 -8.63 21.82
N VAL A 245 -1.02 -9.66 22.51
CA VAL A 245 -0.91 -11.07 22.07
C VAL A 245 -1.43 -11.26 20.64
N SER A 246 -2.56 -10.64 20.30
CA SER A 246 -3.15 -10.68 18.96
C SER A 246 -2.24 -10.09 17.88
N LEU A 247 -1.57 -8.97 18.15
CA LEU A 247 -0.63 -8.34 17.21
C LEU A 247 0.65 -9.16 17.09
N ARG A 248 1.16 -9.71 18.20
CA ARG A 248 2.33 -10.61 18.18
C ARG A 248 2.08 -11.81 17.26
N TRP A 249 0.91 -12.45 17.41
CA TRP A 249 0.50 -13.57 16.57
C TRP A 249 0.39 -13.19 15.10
N LEU A 250 -0.30 -12.09 14.79
CA LEU A 250 -0.42 -11.60 13.42
C LEU A 250 0.96 -11.31 12.79
N THR A 251 1.83 -10.59 13.50
CA THR A 251 3.17 -10.26 13.00
C THR A 251 4.05 -11.50 12.83
N SER A 252 3.99 -12.47 13.75
CA SER A 252 4.74 -13.73 13.63
C SER A 252 4.26 -14.57 12.45
N LEU A 253 2.94 -14.62 12.21
CA LEU A 253 2.37 -15.26 11.03
C LEU A 253 2.91 -14.62 9.75
N TYR A 254 2.83 -13.29 9.60
CA TYR A 254 3.29 -12.63 8.37
C TYR A 254 4.81 -12.70 8.17
N LEU A 255 5.62 -12.69 9.25
CA LEU A 255 7.05 -13.00 9.16
C LEU A 255 7.29 -14.42 8.61
N THR A 256 6.52 -15.39 9.09
CA THR A 256 6.56 -16.78 8.63
C THR A 256 6.17 -16.89 7.15
N LEU A 257 5.07 -16.25 6.74
CA LEU A 257 4.62 -16.24 5.34
C LEU A 257 5.65 -15.61 4.40
N GLY A 258 6.29 -14.53 4.84
CA GLY A 258 7.38 -13.90 4.11
C GLY A 258 8.56 -14.86 3.93
N TYR A 259 8.99 -15.49 5.02
CA TYR A 259 10.12 -16.44 5.00
C TYR A 259 9.85 -17.64 4.08
N LEU A 260 8.64 -18.20 4.16
CA LEU A 260 8.19 -19.32 3.34
C LEU A 260 7.86 -18.94 1.88
N ARG A 261 7.94 -17.64 1.54
CA ARG A 261 7.60 -17.10 0.21
C ARG A 261 6.21 -17.54 -0.24
N ALA A 262 5.24 -17.44 0.67
CA ALA A 262 3.91 -18.02 0.47
C ALA A 262 3.21 -17.44 -0.77
N ILE A 263 3.32 -16.13 -1.02
CA ILE A 263 2.65 -15.46 -2.15
C ILE A 263 3.29 -15.84 -3.50
N GLU A 264 4.57 -16.21 -3.51
CA GLU A 264 5.22 -16.69 -4.74
C GLU A 264 4.91 -18.17 -5.05
N ARG A 265 4.43 -18.92 -4.06
CA ARG A 265 4.16 -20.36 -4.17
C ARG A 265 2.69 -20.68 -4.43
N PHE A 266 1.80 -19.81 -3.99
CA PHE A 266 0.36 -20.03 -4.01
C PHE A 266 -0.35 -18.81 -4.55
N ASP A 267 -1.45 -19.04 -5.28
CA ASP A 267 -2.31 -17.95 -5.71
C ASP A 267 -2.89 -17.23 -4.47
N CYS A 268 -3.08 -15.91 -4.54
CA CYS A 268 -3.67 -15.15 -3.45
C CYS A 268 -5.10 -15.59 -3.15
N GLU A 269 -5.85 -16.01 -4.18
CA GLU A 269 -7.20 -16.58 -4.02
C GLU A 269 -7.15 -17.92 -3.26
N ASP A 270 -6.12 -18.72 -3.51
CA ASP A 270 -5.92 -20.02 -2.87
C ASP A 270 -5.30 -19.92 -1.47
N LEU A 271 -4.66 -18.79 -1.14
CA LEU A 271 -3.92 -18.66 0.12
C LEU A 271 -4.83 -18.88 1.33
N HIS A 272 -6.12 -18.55 1.24
CA HIS A 272 -7.12 -18.88 2.26
C HIS A 272 -7.19 -20.39 2.54
N THR A 273 -7.32 -21.16 1.47
CA THR A 273 -7.48 -22.62 1.51
C THR A 273 -6.17 -23.28 1.92
N GLN A 274 -5.04 -22.71 1.49
CA GLN A 274 -3.71 -23.20 1.83
C GLN A 274 -3.32 -22.92 3.29
N LEU A 275 -3.90 -21.89 3.92
CA LEU A 275 -3.71 -21.57 5.35
C LEU A 275 -4.65 -22.33 6.30
N GLN A 276 -5.40 -23.32 5.81
CA GLN A 276 -6.06 -24.28 6.70
C GLN A 276 -5.00 -25.15 7.40
N PRO A 277 -5.13 -25.47 8.70
CA PRO A 277 -4.14 -26.29 9.43
C PRO A 277 -3.76 -27.61 8.74
N GLU A 278 -4.69 -28.18 7.97
CA GLU A 278 -4.62 -29.46 7.31
C GLU A 278 -3.98 -29.35 5.92
N ALA A 279 -3.95 -28.16 5.34
CA ALA A 279 -3.35 -27.90 4.04
C ALA A 279 -1.81 -27.84 4.14
N PRO A 280 -1.07 -28.08 3.04
CA PRO A 280 0.40 -28.12 3.05
C PRO A 280 1.04 -26.88 3.66
N LEU A 281 0.64 -25.68 3.22
CA LEU A 281 1.19 -24.43 3.76
C LEU A 281 0.81 -24.22 5.23
N GLY A 282 -0.42 -24.54 5.63
CA GLY A 282 -0.85 -24.42 7.03
C GLY A 282 0.01 -25.27 7.97
N ARG A 283 0.34 -26.52 7.57
CA ARG A 283 1.27 -27.37 8.34
C ARG A 283 2.67 -26.77 8.41
N GLU A 284 3.21 -26.30 7.28
CA GLU A 284 4.52 -25.63 7.26
C GLU A 284 4.56 -24.41 8.18
N VAL A 285 3.52 -23.58 8.16
CA VAL A 285 3.39 -22.41 9.02
C VAL A 285 3.33 -22.81 10.50
N LEU A 286 2.54 -23.82 10.86
CA LEU A 286 2.44 -24.30 12.24
C LEU A 286 3.78 -24.81 12.76
N THR A 287 4.45 -25.70 12.01
CA THR A 287 5.78 -26.21 12.36
C THR A 287 6.76 -25.06 12.52
N PHE A 288 6.77 -24.10 11.58
CA PHE A 288 7.68 -22.96 11.63
C PHE A 288 7.44 -22.07 12.86
N LEU A 289 6.18 -21.81 13.20
CA LEU A 289 5.82 -21.03 14.38
C LEU A 289 6.27 -21.71 15.68
N GLN A 290 6.19 -23.03 15.75
CA GLN A 290 6.67 -23.80 16.91
C GLN A 290 8.19 -23.76 16.99
N ASP A 291 8.89 -24.05 15.89
CA ASP A 291 10.35 -24.20 15.86
C ASP A 291 11.09 -22.86 16.02
N HIS A 292 10.62 -21.79 15.35
CA HIS A 292 11.34 -20.52 15.28
C HIS A 292 10.82 -19.43 16.22
N PHE A 293 9.56 -19.51 16.65
CA PHE A 293 8.97 -18.55 17.59
C PHE A 293 8.66 -19.15 18.96
N ALA A 294 8.96 -20.45 19.16
CA ALA A 294 8.72 -21.17 20.42
C ALA A 294 7.26 -21.08 20.90
N LEU A 295 6.32 -21.04 19.95
CA LEU A 295 4.89 -21.09 20.28
C LEU A 295 4.50 -22.54 20.59
N ASP A 296 3.68 -22.74 21.62
CA ASP A 296 3.04 -24.04 21.80
C ASP A 296 2.01 -24.31 20.68
N GLU A 297 1.53 -25.55 20.57
CA GLU A 297 0.56 -25.93 19.53
C GLU A 297 -0.70 -25.05 19.54
N GLY A 298 -1.24 -24.75 20.71
CA GLY A 298 -2.43 -23.91 20.85
C GLY A 298 -2.18 -22.47 20.40
N GLN A 299 -1.03 -21.91 20.75
CA GLN A 299 -0.59 -20.58 20.33
C GLN A 299 -0.30 -20.52 18.83
N ALA A 300 0.34 -21.53 18.25
CA ALA A 300 0.59 -21.62 16.82
C ALA A 300 -0.74 -21.71 16.04
N GLN A 301 -1.69 -22.53 16.50
CA GLN A 301 -3.04 -22.60 15.92
C GLN A 301 -3.80 -21.27 16.06
N ALA A 302 -3.70 -20.59 17.20
CA ALA A 302 -4.31 -19.28 17.41
C ALA A 302 -3.69 -18.22 16.50
N ALA A 303 -2.37 -18.26 16.30
CA ALA A 303 -1.67 -17.38 15.39
C ALA A 303 -2.07 -17.62 13.93
N LEU A 304 -2.19 -18.88 13.51
CA LEU A 304 -2.75 -19.21 12.21
C LEU A 304 -4.18 -18.64 12.11
N LYS A 305 -5.07 -18.93 13.06
CA LYS A 305 -6.47 -18.44 13.04
C LYS A 305 -6.60 -16.90 13.07
N SER A 306 -5.59 -16.17 13.58
CA SER A 306 -5.61 -14.69 13.64
C SER A 306 -5.79 -14.04 12.27
N TRP A 307 -5.47 -14.75 11.19
CA TRP A 307 -5.65 -14.31 9.82
C TRP A 307 -7.15 -14.14 9.47
N ARG A 308 -8.03 -14.99 10.03
CA ARG A 308 -9.47 -15.05 9.72
C ARG A 308 -10.30 -13.94 10.34
N ILE A 309 -9.88 -13.41 11.50
CA ILE A 309 -10.62 -12.40 12.27
C ILE A 309 -10.85 -11.11 11.46
N LYS A 310 -10.06 -10.87 10.41
CA LYS A 310 -10.18 -9.70 9.54
C LYS A 310 -11.07 -9.88 8.31
N GLN A 311 -11.54 -11.09 8.00
CA GLN A 311 -12.44 -11.31 6.85
C GLN A 311 -13.89 -10.90 7.16
N THR A 312 -14.33 -11.05 8.41
CA THR A 312 -15.69 -10.69 8.84
C THR A 312 -16.00 -9.19 8.79
N GLU A 313 -14.99 -8.33 8.60
CA GLU A 313 -15.17 -6.87 8.51
C GLU A 313 -15.39 -6.37 7.06
N GLY A 314 -15.65 -7.26 6.09
CA GLY A 314 -16.13 -6.90 4.75
C GLY A 314 -15.15 -6.12 3.87
N ARG A 315 -13.89 -6.01 4.28
CA ARG A 315 -12.80 -5.42 3.49
C ARG A 315 -11.78 -6.53 3.21
N GLY A 316 -12.12 -7.40 2.26
CA GLY A 316 -11.13 -8.21 1.55
C GLY A 316 -10.14 -7.27 0.89
N ILE A 317 -9.10 -6.90 1.63
CA ILE A 317 -8.05 -6.03 1.13
C ILE A 317 -6.72 -6.57 1.65
N LEU A 318 -6.10 -7.31 0.73
CA LEU A 318 -4.67 -7.49 0.53
C LEU A 318 -3.95 -8.21 1.67
N LEU A 319 -3.95 -9.55 1.56
CA LEU A 319 -2.67 -10.27 1.59
C LEU A 319 -1.71 -9.64 0.57
#